data_AF-A0A8K0GJ43-F1
#
_entry.id   AF-A0A8K0GJ43-F1
#
_cell.length_a   1.000
_cell.length_b   1.000
_cell.length_c   1.000
_cell.angle_alpha   90.00
_cell.angle_beta   90.00
_cell.angle_gamma   90.00
#
_symmetry.space_group_name_H-M   'P 1'
#
loop_
_entity.id
_entity.type
_entity.pdbx_description
1 polymer ?
#
loop_
_entity_poly.entity_id
_entity_poly.type
_entity_poly.pdbx_seq_one_letter_code
_entity_poly.pdbx_strand_id
1 'polypeptide(L)'
;MGSSDMKQWEPAATEAKKAMASSKALPLMEQKPKQKRRLIATEMDFWRRRSGISRMDHVRNDTIRELMGVEKTLMDTIETKRLQWYGHLEKMDGNR
;
A
#
# COMPACT_ATOMS: atom_id res chain seq x y z
N MET A 1 6.34 35.71 12.08
CA MET A 1 6.74 35.63 10.65
C MET A 1 7.99 34.77 10.61
N GLY A 2 8.11 33.63 9.94
CA GLY A 2 7.19 32.79 9.19
C GLY A 2 7.80 31.38 9.21
N SER A 3 6.96 30.36 9.37
CA SER A 3 7.37 28.95 9.26
C SER A 3 6.38 28.29 8.30
N SER A 4 6.54 28.60 7.02
CA SER A 4 5.63 28.16 5.96
C SER A 4 6.37 27.58 4.75
N ASP A 5 7.59 27.09 4.93
CA ASP A 5 8.39 26.49 3.85
C ASP A 5 8.78 25.06 4.19
N MET A 6 7.77 24.22 4.44
CA MET A 6 7.97 22.78 4.57
C MET A 6 6.75 22.00 4.05
N LYS A 7 6.21 22.43 2.90
CA LYS A 7 5.02 21.81 2.28
C LYS A 7 4.93 21.92 0.76
N GLN A 8 6.08 22.04 0.09
CA GLN A 8 6.12 22.33 -1.36
C GLN A 8 6.83 21.25 -2.20
N TRP A 9 7.32 20.17 -1.59
CA TRP A 9 8.05 19.11 -2.32
C TRP A 9 7.21 17.87 -2.69
N GLU A 10 5.93 17.80 -2.32
CA GLU A 10 5.04 16.69 -2.72
C GLU A 10 4.30 16.80 -4.08
N PRO A 11 4.46 17.82 -4.97
CA PRO A 11 3.68 17.84 -6.21
C PRO A 11 4.15 16.79 -7.23
N ALA A 12 5.45 16.48 -7.30
CA ALA A 12 6.01 15.58 -8.32
C ALA A 12 5.59 14.11 -8.12
N ALA A 13 5.53 13.62 -6.88
CA ALA A 13 5.06 12.26 -6.59
C ALA A 13 3.55 12.12 -6.84
N THR A 14 2.81 13.20 -6.66
CA THR A 14 1.35 13.24 -6.87
C THR A 14 1.02 13.37 -8.35
N GLU A 15 1.77 14.16 -9.10
CA GLU A 15 1.71 14.24 -10.57
C GLU A 15 2.16 12.95 -11.24
N ALA A 16 3.23 12.29 -10.77
CA ALA A 16 3.65 11.00 -11.31
C ALA A 16 2.57 9.92 -11.08
N LYS A 17 1.95 9.88 -9.90
CA LYS A 17 0.78 9.01 -9.64
C LYS A 17 -0.41 9.36 -10.53
N LYS A 18 -0.67 10.64 -10.79
CA LYS A 18 -1.78 11.13 -11.63
C LYS A 18 -1.54 10.85 -13.13
N ALA A 19 -0.31 11.01 -13.61
CA ALA A 19 0.12 10.70 -14.98
C ALA A 19 0.12 9.18 -15.22
N MET A 20 0.59 8.39 -14.25
CA MET A 20 0.48 6.94 -14.26
C MET A 20 -1.01 6.53 -14.22
N ALA A 21 -1.85 7.10 -13.36
CA ALA A 21 -3.29 6.83 -13.33
C ALA A 21 -4.02 7.19 -14.64
N SER A 22 -3.42 8.04 -15.49
CA SER A 22 -3.90 8.38 -16.83
C SER A 22 -3.51 7.34 -17.89
N SER A 23 -2.52 6.47 -17.62
CA SER A 23 -2.26 5.29 -18.44
C SER A 23 -3.44 4.33 -18.31
N LYS A 24 -3.98 3.92 -19.46
CA LYS A 24 -5.17 3.07 -19.63
C LYS A 24 -5.19 1.78 -18.77
N ALA A 25 -4.03 1.33 -18.27
CA ALA A 25 -3.85 0.11 -17.51
C ALA A 25 -4.03 0.24 -15.98
N LEU A 26 -3.82 1.42 -15.38
CA LEU A 26 -3.82 1.59 -13.93
C LEU A 26 -5.19 1.53 -13.24
N PRO A 27 -6.29 2.01 -13.86
CA PRO A 27 -7.63 1.85 -13.30
C PRO A 27 -8.07 0.38 -13.17
N LEU A 28 -7.49 -0.54 -13.96
CA LEU A 28 -7.75 -1.98 -13.87
C LEU A 28 -6.94 -2.64 -12.72
N MET A 29 -5.86 -1.99 -12.31
CA MET A 29 -4.93 -2.46 -11.27
C MET A 29 -5.25 -1.90 -9.88
N GLU A 30 -6.29 -1.09 -9.72
CA GLU A 30 -6.68 -0.57 -8.42
C GLU A 30 -7.53 -1.60 -7.67
N GLN A 31 -7.14 -1.96 -6.44
CA GLN A 31 -7.98 -2.83 -5.61
C GLN A 31 -9.28 -2.11 -5.27
N LYS A 32 -10.41 -2.80 -5.41
CA LYS A 32 -11.68 -2.23 -4.94
C LYS A 32 -11.56 -1.91 -3.43
N PRO A 33 -12.08 -0.79 -2.93
CA PRO A 33 -11.96 -0.41 -1.52
C PRO A 33 -12.40 -1.51 -0.55
N LYS A 34 -13.43 -2.29 -0.92
CA LYS A 34 -13.91 -3.45 -0.15
C LYS A 34 -12.87 -4.56 -0.04
N GLN A 35 -12.13 -4.85 -1.11
CA GLN A 35 -11.06 -5.86 -1.11
C GLN A 35 -9.87 -5.41 -0.27
N LYS A 36 -9.47 -4.14 -0.38
CA LYS A 36 -8.41 -3.55 0.46
C LYS A 36 -8.74 -3.65 1.94
N ARG A 37 -9.96 -3.29 2.34
CA ARG A 37 -10.42 -3.44 3.73
C ARG A 37 -10.39 -4.88 4.22
N ARG A 38 -10.82 -5.83 3.38
CA ARG A 38 -10.77 -7.28 3.72
C ARG A 38 -9.34 -7.76 3.89
N LEU A 39 -8.41 -7.38 3.00
CA LEU A 39 -7.00 -7.74 3.10
C LEU A 39 -6.38 -7.24 4.41
N ILE A 40 -6.60 -5.96 4.74
CA ILE A 40 -6.10 -5.37 5.99
C ILE A 40 -6.71 -6.08 7.21
N ALA A 41 -8.02 -6.37 7.19
CA ALA A 41 -8.67 -7.08 8.28
C ALA A 41 -8.10 -8.51 8.47
N THR A 42 -7.92 -9.25 7.38
CA THR A 42 -7.33 -10.60 7.41
C THR A 42 -5.88 -10.56 7.93
N GLU A 43 -5.08 -9.62 7.45
CA GLU A 43 -3.70 -9.43 7.91
C GLU A 43 -3.65 -9.12 9.41
N MET A 44 -4.47 -8.18 9.89
CA MET A 44 -4.50 -7.82 11.31
C MET A 44 -5.03 -8.94 12.20
N ASP A 45 -5.97 -9.74 11.70
CA ASP A 45 -6.50 -10.90 12.43
C ASP A 45 -5.42 -12.00 12.57
N PHE A 46 -4.62 -12.22 11.53
CA PHE A 46 -3.45 -13.09 11.60
C PHE A 46 -2.45 -12.60 12.66
N TRP A 47 -2.09 -11.32 12.65
CA TRP A 47 -1.15 -10.76 13.62
C TRP A 47 -1.66 -10.85 15.06
N ARG A 48 -2.94 -10.53 15.30
CA ARG A 48 -3.58 -10.67 16.62
C ARG A 48 -3.52 -12.10 17.15
N ARG A 49 -3.89 -13.08 16.31
CA ARG A 49 -3.84 -14.49 16.69
C ARG A 49 -2.41 -14.96 16.93
N ARG A 50 -1.45 -14.48 16.15
CA ARG A 50 -0.03 -14.82 16.33
C ARG A 50 0.56 -14.23 17.61
N SER A 51 0.16 -13.01 17.99
CA SER A 51 0.63 -12.33 19.19
C SER A 51 -0.15 -12.72 20.46
N GLY A 52 -1.20 -13.54 20.34
CA GLY A 52 -2.06 -13.92 21.47
C GLY A 52 -2.92 -12.77 22.01
N ILE A 53 -3.15 -11.72 21.21
CA ILE A 53 -3.89 -10.53 21.62
C ILE A 53 -5.35 -10.69 21.24
N SER A 54 -6.24 -10.67 22.24
CA SER A 54 -7.67 -10.68 22.08
C SER A 54 -8.18 -9.37 21.50
N ARG A 55 -9.38 -9.40 20.92
CA ARG A 55 -10.10 -8.16 20.55
C ARG A 55 -10.52 -7.35 21.78
N MET A 56 -10.70 -8.01 22.92
CA MET A 56 -11.07 -7.37 24.20
C MET A 56 -9.92 -6.58 24.83
N ASP A 57 -8.68 -6.83 24.43
CA ASP A 57 -7.53 -6.10 24.96
C ASP A 57 -7.47 -4.67 24.41
N HIS A 58 -8.33 -4.34 23.42
CA HIS A 58 -8.43 -3.03 22.78
C HIS A 58 -7.09 -2.44 22.28
N VAL A 59 -6.09 -3.30 22.05
CA VAL A 59 -4.78 -2.90 21.54
C VAL A 59 -4.92 -2.37 20.11
N ARG A 60 -4.29 -1.23 19.85
CA ARG A 60 -4.27 -0.58 18.53
C ARG A 60 -3.56 -1.45 17.50
N ASN A 61 -4.00 -1.39 16.25
CA ASN A 61 -3.38 -2.15 15.17
C ASN A 61 -1.90 -1.77 14.96
N ASP A 62 -1.55 -0.49 15.11
CA ASP A 62 -0.18 -0.01 14.94
C ASP A 62 0.76 -0.65 15.98
N THR A 63 0.34 -0.71 17.23
CA THR A 63 1.08 -1.38 18.32
C THR A 63 1.29 -2.86 18.05
N ILE A 64 0.30 -3.55 17.48
CA ILE A 64 0.44 -4.97 17.11
C ILE A 64 1.44 -5.14 15.96
N ARG A 65 1.43 -4.24 14.98
CA ARG A 65 2.41 -4.26 13.88
C ARG A 65 3.83 -4.03 14.41
N GLU A 66 4.01 -3.07 15.32
CA GLU A 66 5.29 -2.78 15.97
C GLU A 66 5.79 -3.98 16.78
N LEU A 67 4.94 -4.56 17.63
CA LEU A 67 5.26 -5.75 18.43
C LEU A 67 5.69 -6.95 17.58
N MET A 68 5.07 -7.10 16.40
CA MET A 68 5.38 -8.18 15.46
C MET A 68 6.54 -7.84 14.51
N GLY A 69 7.14 -6.65 14.60
CA GLY A 69 8.21 -6.20 13.70
C GLY A 69 7.76 -6.06 12.23
N VAL A 70 6.50 -5.74 11.99
CA VAL A 70 5.92 -5.64 10.64
C VAL A 70 6.26 -4.28 10.04
N GLU A 71 7.31 -4.26 9.21
CA GLU A 71 7.74 -3.06 8.48
C GLU A 71 6.91 -2.83 7.21
N LYS A 72 6.52 -3.90 6.51
CA LYS A 72 5.76 -3.86 5.25
C LYS A 72 4.49 -4.66 5.36
N THR A 73 3.41 -4.12 4.84
CA THR A 73 2.10 -4.76 4.84
C THR A 73 1.94 -5.69 3.64
N LEU A 74 0.95 -6.58 3.71
CA LEU A 74 0.53 -7.39 2.58
C LEU A 74 0.10 -6.51 1.39
N MET A 75 -0.52 -5.35 1.66
CA MET A 75 -0.90 -4.41 0.61
C MET A 75 0.32 -3.84 -0.11
N ASP A 76 1.37 -3.45 0.62
CA ASP A 76 2.61 -2.92 0.02
C ASP A 76 3.28 -3.97 -0.86
N THR A 77 3.23 -5.24 -0.43
CA THR A 77 3.76 -6.37 -1.21
C THR A 77 2.95 -6.56 -2.49
N ILE A 78 1.62 -6.50 -2.43
CA ILE A 78 0.74 -6.62 -3.60
C ILE A 78 1.00 -5.46 -4.57
N GLU A 79 1.09 -4.22 -4.08
CA GLU A 79 1.36 -3.04 -4.90
C GLU A 79 2.73 -3.15 -5.58
N THR A 80 3.77 -3.57 -4.85
CA THR A 80 5.11 -3.80 -5.40
C THR A 80 5.10 -4.87 -6.49
N LYS A 81 4.42 -5.99 -6.27
CA LYS A 81 4.33 -7.09 -7.24
C LYS A 81 3.57 -6.68 -8.50
N ARG A 82 2.53 -5.85 -8.37
CA ARG A 82 1.80 -5.29 -9.51
C ARG A 82 2.69 -4.38 -10.35
N LEU A 83 3.47 -3.52 -9.73
CA LEU A 83 4.43 -2.67 -10.43
C LEU A 83 5.51 -3.48 -11.13
N GLN A 84 6.05 -4.52 -10.48
CA GLN A 84 7.00 -5.44 -11.11
C GLN A 84 6.41 -6.14 -12.34
N TRP A 85 5.15 -6.58 -12.26
CA TRP A 85 4.45 -7.21 -13.37
C TRP A 85 4.21 -6.23 -14.53
N TYR A 86 3.79 -5.01 -14.24
CA TYR A 86 3.59 -3.99 -15.25
C TYR A 86 4.90 -3.63 -15.97
N GLY A 87 5.98 -3.41 -15.21
CA GLY A 87 7.30 -3.19 -15.80
C GLY A 87 7.83 -4.39 -16.59
N HIS A 88 7.33 -5.61 -16.34
CA HIS A 88 7.62 -6.77 -17.17
C HIS A 88 6.84 -6.74 -18.49
N LEU A 89 5.55 -6.39 -18.45
CA LEU A 89 4.74 -6.23 -19.66
C LEU A 89 5.29 -5.17 -20.61
N GLU A 90 5.67 -3.99 -20.09
CA GLU A 90 6.24 -2.93 -20.92
C GLU A 90 7.53 -3.38 -21.62
N LYS A 91 8.37 -4.19 -20.95
CA LYS A 91 9.58 -4.76 -21.56
C LYS A 91 9.25 -5.82 -22.63
N MET A 92 8.17 -6.58 -22.46
CA MET A 92 7.72 -7.55 -23.45
C MET A 92 7.19 -6.86 -24.71
N ASP A 93 6.41 -5.79 -24.55
CA ASP A 93 5.85 -5.03 -25.67
C ASP A 93 6.91 -4.20 -26.41
N GLY A 94 7.94 -3.71 -25.71
CA GLY A 94 9.07 -2.99 -26.32
C GLY A 94 10.07 -3.86 -27.07
N ASN A 95 9.98 -5.19 -26.94
CA ASN A 95 10.82 -6.16 -27.67
C ASN A 95 10.06 -6.77 -28.88
N ARG A 96 9.00 -6.11 -29.35
CA ARG A 96 8.13 -6.55 -30.44
C ARG A 96 8.17 -5.61 -31.63
#